data_AF-A0A830ESB8-F1
#
_entry.id   AF-A0A830ESB8-F1
#
_cell.length_a   1.000
_cell.length_b   1.000
_cell.length_c   1.000
_cell.angle_alpha   90.00
_cell.angle_beta   90.00
_cell.angle_gamma   90.00
#
_symmetry.space_group_name_H-M   'P 1'
#
loop_
_entity.id
_entity.type
_entity.pdbx_description
1 polymer ?
#
loop_
_entity_poly.entity_id
_entity_poly.type
_entity_poly.pdbx_seq_one_letter_code
_entity_poly.pdbx_strand_id
1 'polypeptide(L)'
;MAQRSPLLNALLGAVVSVVLSFTLLSPALGGAVAGYLQGPDEREGLRVGALSGVIASLPIILLVLVAALFVPFVPLHVAAAGIVAVLVVVVFLVAYTIALGAAGGWFGAYANREL
;
A
#
# COMPACT_ATOMS: atom_id res chain seq x y z
N MET A 1 -25.11 -6.44 15.50
CA MET A 1 -24.24 -6.03 14.40
C MET A 1 -22.98 -5.44 15.01
N ALA A 2 -21.87 -6.18 15.03
CA ALA A 2 -20.60 -5.67 15.56
C ALA A 2 -20.11 -4.55 14.63
N GLN A 3 -19.79 -3.38 15.16
CA GLN A 3 -19.23 -2.27 14.39
C GLN A 3 -17.89 -2.72 13.77
N ARG A 4 -17.91 -3.05 12.48
CA ARG A 4 -16.69 -3.30 11.70
C ARG A 4 -16.00 -1.96 11.51
N SER A 5 -14.85 -1.79 12.16
CA SER A 5 -14.02 -0.60 12.09
C SER A 5 -13.11 -0.66 10.85
N PRO A 6 -13.37 0.12 9.79
CA PRO A 6 -12.61 0.04 8.52
C PRO A 6 -11.13 0.37 8.70
N LEU A 7 -10.80 1.27 9.64
CA LEU A 7 -9.42 1.61 10.01
C LEU A 7 -8.64 0.41 10.55
N LEU A 8 -9.28 -0.43 11.37
CA LEU A 8 -8.65 -1.58 12.01
C LEU A 8 -8.39 -2.71 11.00
N ASN A 9 -9.32 -2.91 10.06
CA ASN A 9 -9.17 -3.86 8.97
C ASN A 9 -8.05 -3.43 8.00
N ALA A 10 -7.98 -2.14 7.69
CA ALA A 10 -6.91 -1.59 6.84
C ALA A 10 -5.53 -1.73 7.49
N LEU A 11 -5.44 -1.56 8.81
CA LEU A 11 -4.22 -1.77 9.61
C LEU A 11 -3.75 -3.22 9.55
N LEU A 12 -4.65 -4.19 9.73
CA LEU A 12 -4.29 -5.62 9.66
C LEU A 12 -3.79 -6.00 8.26
N GLY A 13 -4.45 -5.52 7.20
CA GLY A 13 -3.98 -5.71 5.82
C GLY A 13 -2.60 -5.08 5.59
N ALA A 14 -2.32 -3.92 6.18
CA ALA A 14 -1.01 -3.28 6.07
C ALA A 14 0.09 -4.08 6.78
N VAL A 15 -0.20 -4.69 7.94
CA VAL A 15 0.76 -5.58 8.62
C VAL A 15 1.13 -6.76 7.72
N VAL A 16 0.15 -7.38 7.07
CA VAL A 16 0.38 -8.48 6.11
C VAL A 16 1.24 -8.02 4.93
N SER A 17 0.97 -6.83 4.38
CA SER A 17 1.78 -6.25 3.29
C SER A 17 3.24 -6.01 3.69
N VAL A 18 3.49 -5.59 4.93
CA VAL A 18 4.85 -5.41 5.46
C VAL A 18 5.56 -6.75 5.61
N VAL A 19 4.89 -7.75 6.18
CA VAL A 19 5.46 -9.09 6.36
C VAL A 19 5.78 -9.75 5.03
N LEU A 20 4.89 -9.61 4.03
CA LEU A 20 5.03 -10.23 2.71
C LEU A 20 5.77 -9.37 1.68
N SER A 21 6.33 -8.23 2.07
CA SER A 21 6.96 -7.25 1.17
C SER A 21 8.05 -7.82 0.26
N PHE A 22 8.63 -8.97 0.61
CA PHE A 22 9.57 -9.73 -0.23
C PHE A 22 8.96 -10.34 -1.50
N THR A 23 7.62 -10.40 -1.61
CA THR A 23 6.91 -11.07 -2.73
C THR A 23 6.54 -10.15 -3.89
N LEU A 24 6.78 -8.84 -3.79
CA LEU A 24 6.34 -7.79 -4.72
C LEU A 24 4.80 -7.64 -4.84
N LEU A 25 4.03 -8.71 -4.63
CA LEU A 25 2.56 -8.77 -4.63
C LEU A 25 1.94 -8.49 -3.25
N SER A 26 2.76 -8.13 -2.26
CA SER A 26 2.30 -7.91 -0.88
C SER A 26 1.16 -6.91 -0.72
N PRO A 27 1.10 -5.78 -1.48
CA PRO A 27 -0.01 -4.84 -1.37
C PRO A 27 -1.34 -5.46 -1.82
N ALA A 28 -1.32 -6.33 -2.83
CA ALA A 28 -2.52 -7.04 -3.28
C ALA A 28 -2.99 -8.05 -2.24
N LEU A 29 -2.07 -8.78 -1.59
CA LEU A 29 -2.42 -9.73 -0.53
C LEU A 29 -2.97 -9.02 0.72
N GLY A 30 -2.33 -7.94 1.16
CA GLY A 30 -2.84 -7.12 2.27
C GLY A 30 -4.18 -6.46 1.95
N GLY A 31 -4.35 -5.97 0.72
CA GLY A 31 -5.61 -5.47 0.20
C GLY A 31 -6.71 -6.52 0.23
N ALA A 32 -6.42 -7.74 -0.23
CA ALA A 32 -7.36 -8.86 -0.23
C ALA A 32 -7.81 -9.26 1.17
N VAL A 33 -6.90 -9.32 2.13
CA VAL A 33 -7.25 -9.57 3.54
C VAL A 33 -8.15 -8.44 4.06
N ALA A 34 -7.81 -7.18 3.79
CA ALA A 34 -8.59 -6.04 4.25
C ALA A 34 -10.02 -6.00 3.64
N GLY A 35 -10.14 -6.32 2.35
CA GLY A 35 -11.43 -6.42 1.66
C GLY A 35 -12.28 -7.59 2.15
N TYR A 36 -11.67 -8.76 2.37
CA TYR A 36 -12.36 -9.93 2.91
C TYR A 36 -12.91 -9.68 4.32
N LEU A 37 -12.13 -9.00 5.18
CA LEU A 37 -12.57 -8.62 6.54
C LEU A 37 -13.64 -7.53 6.53
N GLN A 38 -13.64 -6.66 5.52
CA GLN A 38 -14.63 -5.59 5.39
C GLN A 38 -16.03 -6.17 5.09
N GLY A 39 -16.12 -7.14 4.20
CA GLY A 39 -17.36 -7.86 3.88
C GLY A 39 -17.62 -8.01 2.38
N PRO A 40 -18.85 -8.40 2.01
CA PRO A 40 -19.15 -8.84 0.64
C PRO A 40 -19.39 -7.70 -0.36
N ASP A 41 -19.43 -6.44 0.09
CA ASP A 41 -19.56 -5.30 -0.83
C ASP A 41 -18.21 -5.01 -1.49
N GLU A 42 -18.11 -5.37 -2.77
CA GLU A 42 -16.96 -5.14 -3.64
C GLU A 42 -16.51 -3.67 -3.71
N ARG A 43 -17.45 -2.70 -3.62
CA ARG A 43 -17.11 -1.27 -3.62
C ARG A 43 -16.47 -0.86 -2.30
N GLU A 44 -16.93 -1.41 -1.18
CA GLU A 44 -16.28 -1.20 0.11
C GLU A 44 -14.92 -1.90 0.16
N GLY A 45 -14.82 -3.12 -0.36
CA GLY A 45 -13.56 -3.86 -0.48
C GLY A 45 -12.50 -3.11 -1.27
N LEU A 46 -12.87 -2.52 -2.42
CA LEU A 46 -11.97 -1.68 -3.22
C LEU A 46 -11.47 -0.46 -2.45
N ARG A 47 -12.36 0.23 -1.72
CA ARG A 47 -12.00 1.41 -0.91
C ARG A 47 -11.07 1.04 0.24
N VAL A 48 -11.39 -0.01 0.99
CA VAL A 48 -10.58 -0.48 2.13
C VAL A 48 -9.25 -1.05 1.66
N GLY A 49 -9.23 -1.76 0.53
CA GLY A 49 -8.01 -2.21 -0.13
C GLY A 49 -7.10 -1.06 -0.58
N ALA A 50 -7.67 -0.01 -1.18
CA ALA A 50 -6.92 1.19 -1.54
C ALA A 50 -6.33 1.90 -0.31
N LEU A 51 -7.12 2.03 0.77
CA LEU A 51 -6.66 2.58 2.05
C LEU A 51 -5.53 1.75 2.65
N SER A 52 -5.64 0.41 2.59
CA SER A 52 -4.57 -0.48 3.02
C SER A 52 -3.29 -0.28 2.18
N GLY A 53 -3.43 -0.12 0.85
CA GLY A 53 -2.32 0.21 -0.05
C GLY A 53 -1.65 1.56 0.24
N VAL A 54 -2.41 2.58 0.65
CA VAL A 54 -1.87 3.85 1.14
C VAL A 54 -1.05 3.63 2.42
N ILE A 55 -1.59 2.90 3.40
CA ILE A 55 -0.87 2.63 4.66
C ILE A 55 0.39 1.80 4.39
N ALA A 56 0.31 0.80 3.51
CA ALA A 56 1.44 -0.04 3.11
C ALA A 56 2.54 0.73 2.36
N SER A 57 2.25 1.94 1.85
CA SER A 57 3.24 2.82 1.21
C SER A 57 4.07 3.64 2.22
N LEU A 58 3.63 3.75 3.48
CA LEU A 58 4.32 4.54 4.51
C LEU A 58 5.78 4.14 4.72
N PRO A 59 6.16 2.84 4.77
CA PRO A 59 7.57 2.46 4.88
C PRO A 59 8.42 2.94 3.71
N ILE A 60 7.87 2.94 2.49
CA ILE A 60 8.56 3.43 1.29
C ILE A 60 8.80 4.94 1.40
N ILE A 61 7.77 5.69 1.80
CA ILE A 61 7.86 7.14 2.01
C ILE A 61 8.90 7.46 3.09
N LEU A 62 8.89 6.72 4.20
CA LEU A 62 9.86 6.90 5.28
C LEU A 62 11.30 6.65 4.81
N LEU A 63 11.53 5.59 4.03
CA LEU A 63 12.85 5.29 3.46
C LEU A 63 13.36 6.46 2.60
N VAL A 64 12.48 7.05 1.80
CA VAL A 64 12.81 8.18 0.93
C VAL A 64 13.14 9.43 1.74
N LEU A 65 12.37 9.71 2.79
CA LEU A 65 12.66 10.82 3.70
C LEU A 65 14.01 10.65 4.40
N VAL A 66 14.33 9.42 4.84
CA VAL A 66 15.64 9.10 5.41
C VAL A 66 16.74 9.28 4.37
N ALA A 67 16.55 8.80 3.15
CA ALA A 67 17.51 8.98 2.05
C ALA A 67 17.72 10.46 1.71
N ALA A 68 16.68 11.29 1.80
CA ALA A 68 16.75 12.73 1.55
C ALA A 68 17.69 13.45 2.54
N LEU A 69 17.86 12.94 3.77
CA LEU A 69 18.81 13.48 4.74
C LEU A 69 20.27 13.37 4.27
N PHE A 70 20.56 12.46 3.34
CA PHE A 70 21.91 12.25 2.81
C PHE A 70 22.21 13.08 1.55
N VAL A 71 21.21 13.74 0.96
CA VAL A 71 21.37 14.57 -0.25
C VAL A 71 22.46 15.64 -0.12
N PRO A 72 22.63 16.35 1.02
CA PRO A 72 23.68 17.36 1.17
C PRO A 72 25.12 16.82 1.07
N PHE A 73 25.32 15.50 1.23
CA PHE A 73 26.63 14.85 1.16
C PHE A 73 26.98 14.37 -0.26
N VAL A 74 26.11 14.58 -1.24
CA VAL A 74 26.28 14.13 -2.63
C VAL A 74 26.62 15.31 -3.54
N PRO A 75 27.52 15.15 -4.53
CA PRO A 75 27.80 16.21 -5.50
C PRO A 75 26.53 16.72 -6.21
N LEU A 76 26.39 18.04 -6.34
CA LEU A 76 25.15 18.69 -6.81
C LEU A 76 24.66 18.18 -8.18
N HIS A 77 25.58 17.92 -9.11
CA HIS A 77 25.26 17.41 -10.46
C HIS A 77 24.70 15.98 -10.43
N VAL A 78 25.09 15.17 -9.45
CA VAL A 78 24.53 13.82 -9.22
C VAL A 78 23.19 13.93 -8.49
N ALA A 79 23.10 14.82 -7.49
CA ALA A 79 21.89 15.02 -6.70
C ALA A 79 20.70 15.48 -7.54
N ALA A 80 20.89 16.45 -8.45
CA ALA A 80 19.80 16.99 -9.26
C ALA A 80 19.12 15.93 -10.14
N ALA A 81 19.90 15.12 -10.86
CA ALA A 81 19.37 14.02 -11.66
C ALA A 81 18.79 12.90 -10.80
N GLY A 82 19.45 12.58 -9.68
CA GLY A 82 19.01 11.54 -8.75
C GLY A 82 17.67 11.85 -8.07
N ILE A 83 17.44 13.09 -7.66
CA ILE A 83 16.20 13.50 -6.99
C ILE A 83 14.99 13.31 -7.90
N VAL A 84 15.08 13.76 -9.16
CA VAL A 84 13.97 13.60 -10.12
C VAL A 84 13.67 12.13 -10.37
N ALA A 85 14.70 11.30 -10.57
CA ALA A 85 14.53 9.87 -10.78
C ALA A 85 13.88 9.19 -9.55
N VAL A 86 14.35 9.51 -8.34
CA VAL A 86 13.78 8.97 -7.09
C VAL A 86 12.33 9.39 -6.94
N LEU A 87 11.99 10.66 -7.16
CA LEU A 87 10.61 11.14 -7.07
C LEU A 87 9.67 10.39 -8.03
N VAL A 88 10.08 10.20 -9.28
CA VAL A 88 9.30 9.44 -10.26
C VAL A 88 9.07 8.00 -9.80
N VAL A 89 10.14 7.33 -9.34
CA VAL A 89 10.07 5.95 -8.84
C VAL A 89 9.15 5.85 -7.62
N VAL A 90 9.23 6.80 -6.68
CA VAL A 90 8.42 6.80 -5.46
C VAL A 90 6.95 7.02 -5.78
N VAL A 91 6.64 7.99 -6.62
CA VAL A 91 5.26 8.25 -7.08
C VAL A 91 4.70 6.99 -7.76
N PHE A 92 5.49 6.36 -8.63
CA PHE A 92 5.10 5.12 -9.29
C PHE A 92 4.87 3.99 -8.29
N LEU A 93 5.76 3.79 -7.32
CA LEU A 93 5.64 2.75 -6.30
C LEU A 93 4.41 2.96 -5.41
N VAL A 94 4.16 4.19 -4.97
CA VAL A 94 2.97 4.53 -4.17
C VAL A 94 1.70 4.28 -4.99
N ALA A 95 1.67 4.70 -6.26
CA ALA A 95 0.54 4.42 -7.14
C ALA A 95 0.33 2.91 -7.33
N TYR A 96 1.42 2.15 -7.51
CA TYR A 96 1.42 0.70 -7.66
C TYR A 96 0.87 0.00 -6.41
N THR A 97 1.29 0.40 -5.20
CA THR A 97 0.81 -0.20 -3.95
C THR A 97 -0.67 0.09 -3.72
N ILE A 98 -1.14 1.30 -4.04
CA ILE A 98 -2.55 1.66 -3.93
C ILE A 98 -3.40 0.89 -4.95
N ALA A 99 -2.96 0.83 -6.20
CA ALA A 99 -3.67 0.12 -7.26
C ALA A 99 -3.78 -1.38 -6.97
N LEU A 100 -2.67 -2.02 -6.57
CA LEU A 100 -2.69 -3.42 -6.18
C LEU A 100 -3.50 -3.67 -4.91
N GLY A 101 -3.40 -2.79 -3.91
CA GLY A 101 -4.21 -2.89 -2.69
C GLY A 101 -5.71 -2.80 -3.00
N ALA A 102 -6.12 -1.88 -3.87
CA ALA A 102 -7.50 -1.74 -4.34
C ALA A 102 -7.98 -2.98 -5.09
N ALA A 103 -7.16 -3.49 -6.03
CA ALA A 103 -7.46 -4.70 -6.78
C ALA A 103 -7.61 -5.92 -5.85
N GLY A 104 -6.65 -6.09 -4.93
CA GLY A 104 -6.69 -7.11 -3.89
C GLY A 104 -7.96 -7.02 -3.05
N GLY A 105 -8.31 -5.83 -2.56
CA GLY A 105 -9.51 -5.62 -1.75
C GLY A 105 -10.81 -5.92 -2.46
N TRP A 106 -10.89 -5.65 -3.77
CA TRP A 106 -12.01 -6.07 -4.60
C TRP A 106 -12.13 -7.59 -4.66
N PHE A 107 -11.03 -8.30 -4.96
CA PHE A 107 -11.01 -9.77 -4.96
C PHE A 107 -11.33 -10.37 -3.58
N GLY A 108 -10.86 -9.75 -2.50
CA GLY A 108 -11.14 -10.17 -1.14
C GLY A 108 -12.63 -10.08 -0.77
N ALA A 109 -13.28 -8.98 -1.13
CA ALA A 109 -14.72 -8.81 -0.93
C ALA A 109 -15.54 -9.77 -1.81
N TYR A 110 -15.11 -10.00 -3.05
CA TYR A 110 -15.71 -10.99 -3.94
C TYR A 110 -15.65 -12.41 -3.35
N ALA A 111 -14.47 -12.82 -2.86
CA ALA A 111 -14.32 -14.12 -2.19
C ALA A 111 -15.19 -14.23 -0.92
N ASN A 112 -15.35 -13.15 -0.15
CA ASN A 112 -16.24 -13.14 1.03
C ASN A 112 -17.72 -13.29 0.67
N ARG A 113 -18.11 -12.90 -0.55
CA ARG A 113 -19.48 -12.99 -1.04
C ARG A 113 -19.86 -14.40 -1.46
N GLU A 114 -18.89 -15.18 -1.95
CA GLU A 114 -19.11 -16.51 -2.53
C GLU A 114 -18.82 -17.67 -1.57
N LEU A 115 -17.99 -17.45 -0.54
CA LEU A 115 -17.65 -18.42 0.51
C LEU A 115 -18.54 -18.24 1.75
#